data_AF-A0A5K1BGU5-F1
#
_entry.id   AF-A0A5K1BGU5-F1
#
_cell.length_a   1.000
_cell.length_b   1.000
_cell.length_c   1.000
_cell.angle_alpha   90.00
_cell.angle_beta   90.00
_cell.angle_gamma   90.00
#
_symmetry.space_group_name_H-M   'P 1'
#
loop_
_entity.id
_entity.type
_entity.pdbx_description
1 polymer ?
#
loop_
_entity_poly.entity_id
_entity_poly.type
_entity_poly.pdbx_seq_one_letter_code
_entity_poly.pdbx_strand_id
1 'polypeptide(L)'
;MLRKWPTGVRVSLPKALTRTLSTTTTTISSSSSSPSSSPSQPAFAMKNVTRKNFASALETLRATLRDADFVALDVEMTGVVSAPWRESFEFDRPDVRYLKVKDSAEKFAVVQFGVCPFRWEDSSQTLIAYP
;
A
#
# COMPACT_ATOMS: atom_id res chain seq x y z
N MET A 1 0.82 17.27 -23.92
CA MET A 1 0.25 18.31 -23.03
C MET A 1 0.65 17.95 -21.60
N LEU A 2 1.55 18.72 -20.98
CA LEU A 2 1.94 18.51 -19.58
C LEU A 2 0.80 18.99 -18.68
N ARG A 3 0.20 18.09 -17.91
CA ARG A 3 -0.76 18.46 -16.86
C ARG A 3 0.03 19.15 -15.75
N LYS A 4 -0.24 20.43 -15.52
CA LYS A 4 0.35 21.20 -14.42
C LYS A 4 -0.32 20.74 -13.12
N TRP A 5 0.48 20.25 -12.19
CA TRP A 5 0.01 19.88 -10.85
C TRP A 5 -0.41 21.12 -10.05
N PRO A 6 -1.49 21.05 -9.25
CA PRO A 6 -1.82 22.10 -8.30
C PRO A 6 -0.67 22.30 -7.32
N THR A 7 -0.10 23.50 -7.28
CA THR A 7 1.07 23.88 -6.44
C THR A 7 0.77 23.98 -4.93
N GLY A 8 -0.29 23.31 -4.46
CA GLY A 8 -0.81 23.43 -3.09
C GLY A 8 -0.86 22.12 -2.29
N VAL A 9 -0.60 20.96 -2.89
CA VAL A 9 -0.65 19.67 -2.17
C VAL A 9 0.65 19.48 -1.39
N ARG A 10 0.66 19.88 -0.11
CA ARG A 10 1.69 19.42 0.83
C ARG A 10 1.46 17.95 1.13
N VAL A 11 2.21 17.07 0.46
CA VAL A 11 2.37 15.70 0.91
C VAL A 11 3.27 15.73 2.14
N SER A 12 2.65 15.69 3.32
CA SER A 12 3.39 15.46 4.57
C SER A 12 3.83 14.01 4.57
N LEU A 13 5.08 13.74 4.18
CA LEU A 13 5.73 12.46 4.42
C LEU A 13 5.74 12.20 5.93
N PRO A 14 5.04 11.18 6.46
CA PRO A 14 5.24 10.81 7.85
C PRO A 14 6.69 10.34 8.00
N LYS A 15 7.43 11.01 8.89
CA LYS A 15 8.74 10.57 9.35
C LYS A 15 8.60 9.14 9.88
N ALA A 16 9.52 8.28 9.44
CA ALA A 16 9.83 6.94 9.91
C ALA A 16 8.90 6.38 11.01
N LEU A 17 8.06 5.42 10.63
CA LEU A 17 7.25 4.66 11.58
C LEU A 17 8.14 3.58 12.22
N THR A 18 8.67 3.86 13.41
CA THR A 18 9.31 2.85 14.25
C THR A 18 8.25 1.86 14.72
N ARG A 19 8.28 0.63 14.21
CA ARG A 19 7.28 -0.41 14.52
C ARG A 19 7.59 -1.06 15.88
N THR A 20 7.01 -0.53 16.96
CA THR A 20 6.98 -1.20 18.26
C THR A 20 5.97 -2.35 18.23
N LEU A 21 6.43 -3.57 18.48
CA LEU A 21 5.57 -4.75 18.67
C LEU A 21 4.74 -4.59 19.96
N SER A 22 3.41 -4.67 19.83
CA SER A 22 2.51 -4.84 20.97
C SER A 22 1.49 -5.91 20.62
N THR A 23 1.58 -7.04 21.32
CA THR A 23 0.65 -8.15 21.22
C THR A 23 -0.56 -7.84 22.10
N THR A 24 -1.67 -7.42 21.48
CA THR A 24 -2.93 -7.22 22.19
C THR A 24 -3.98 -8.15 21.61
N THR A 25 -4.34 -9.17 22.38
CA THR A 25 -5.46 -10.07 22.10
C THR A 25 -6.76 -9.29 22.30
N THR A 26 -7.52 -9.02 21.23
CA THR A 26 -8.85 -8.41 21.33
C THR A 26 -9.92 -9.42 20.96
N THR A 27 -10.67 -9.84 21.96
CA THR A 27 -11.90 -10.63 21.86
C THR A 27 -12.96 -9.78 21.15
N ILE A 28 -13.42 -10.21 19.96
CA ILE A 28 -14.48 -9.52 19.22
C ILE A 28 -15.83 -10.09 19.68
N SER A 29 -16.55 -9.30 20.47
CA SER A 29 -17.95 -9.56 20.83
C SER A 29 -18.85 -9.16 19.66
N SER A 30 -19.64 -10.10 19.15
CA SER A 30 -20.64 -9.89 18.10
C SER A 30 -21.93 -9.29 18.68
N SER A 31 -22.22 -8.03 18.40
CA SER A 31 -23.55 -7.44 18.61
C SER A 31 -24.31 -7.39 17.29
N SER A 32 -25.41 -8.12 17.21
CA SER A 32 -26.36 -8.10 16.09
C SER A 32 -27.24 -6.84 16.16
N SER A 33 -27.05 -5.91 15.24
CA SER A 33 -27.96 -4.78 15.00
C SER A 33 -28.70 -4.95 13.68
N SER A 34 -30.02 -4.87 13.76
CA SER A 34 -31.03 -4.99 12.69
C SER A 34 -30.78 -4.07 11.49
N PRO A 35 -31.25 -4.42 10.27
CA PRO A 35 -31.00 -3.64 9.07
C PRO A 35 -31.99 -2.47 8.99
N SER A 36 -31.50 -1.24 9.19
CA SER A 36 -32.15 -0.04 8.66
C SER A 36 -31.60 0.24 7.26
N SER A 37 -32.50 0.29 6.28
CA SER A 37 -32.20 0.51 4.86
C SER A 37 -31.74 1.95 4.62
N SER A 38 -30.44 2.19 4.74
CA SER A 38 -29.78 3.36 4.14
C SER A 38 -28.85 2.82 3.06
N PRO A 39 -28.74 3.44 1.87
CA PRO A 39 -27.79 2.98 0.86
C PRO A 39 -26.39 3.13 1.47
N SER A 40 -25.81 1.99 1.85
CA SER A 40 -24.44 1.93 2.33
C SER A 40 -23.57 2.45 1.21
N GLN A 41 -22.87 3.55 1.48
CA GLN A 41 -21.71 3.97 0.70
C GLN A 41 -20.90 2.71 0.38
N PRO A 42 -20.46 2.49 -0.87
CA PRO A 42 -19.75 1.27 -1.21
C PRO A 42 -18.57 1.16 -0.26
N ALA A 43 -18.60 0.16 0.61
CA ALA A 43 -17.44 -0.21 1.41
C ALA A 43 -16.26 -0.30 0.44
N PHE A 44 -15.16 0.39 0.76
CA PHE A 44 -13.99 0.48 -0.11
C PHE A 44 -13.55 -0.94 -0.51
N ALA A 45 -13.95 -1.37 -1.70
CA ALA A 45 -13.90 -2.76 -2.10
C ALA A 45 -12.53 -3.06 -2.70
N MET A 46 -11.56 -3.35 -1.82
CA MET A 46 -10.24 -3.82 -2.23
C MET A 46 -10.36 -5.13 -3.00
N LYS A 47 -9.76 -5.21 -4.19
CA LYS A 47 -9.84 -6.42 -5.02
C LYS A 47 -8.81 -7.44 -4.58
N ASN A 48 -9.26 -8.53 -3.95
CA ASN A 48 -8.37 -9.66 -3.65
C ASN A 48 -8.04 -10.46 -4.92
N VAL A 49 -6.78 -10.37 -5.36
CA VAL A 49 -6.26 -11.06 -6.54
C VAL A 49 -5.54 -12.33 -6.11
N THR A 50 -5.97 -13.46 -6.65
CA THR A 50 -5.39 -14.79 -6.44
C THR A 50 -5.00 -15.38 -7.79
N ARG A 51 -4.31 -16.53 -7.78
CA ARG A 51 -3.95 -17.26 -9.01
C ARG A 51 -5.13 -17.49 -9.96
N LYS A 52 -6.34 -17.72 -9.42
CA LYS A 52 -7.54 -18.05 -10.20
C LYS A 52 -8.08 -16.86 -11.01
N ASN A 53 -7.93 -15.64 -10.51
CA ASN A 53 -8.49 -14.43 -11.13
C ASN A 53 -7.42 -13.47 -11.68
N PHE A 54 -6.13 -13.83 -11.59
CA PHE A 54 -5.01 -12.96 -11.94
C PHE A 54 -5.09 -12.42 -13.36
N ALA A 55 -5.39 -13.25 -14.37
CA ALA A 55 -5.44 -12.81 -15.77
C ALA A 55 -6.49 -11.71 -16.00
N SER A 56 -7.71 -11.90 -15.46
CA SER A 56 -8.78 -10.90 -15.55
C SER A 56 -8.46 -9.65 -14.74
N ALA A 57 -7.91 -9.82 -13.53
CA ALA A 57 -7.52 -8.69 -12.69
C ALA A 57 -6.41 -7.85 -13.32
N LEU A 58 -5.43 -8.48 -13.97
CA LEU A 58 -4.33 -7.81 -14.66
C LEU A 58 -4.84 -6.97 -15.82
N GLU A 59 -5.84 -7.44 -16.56
CA GLU A 59 -6.42 -6.65 -17.65
C GLU A 59 -7.18 -5.41 -17.13
N THR A 60 -7.93 -5.57 -16.04
CA THR A 60 -8.55 -4.42 -15.33
C THR A 60 -7.47 -3.44 -14.85
N LEU A 61 -6.41 -3.94 -14.23
CA LEU A 61 -5.31 -3.13 -13.70
C LEU A 61 -4.60 -2.37 -14.82
N ARG A 62 -4.35 -2.98 -15.97
CA ARG A 62 -3.75 -2.30 -17.13
C ARG A 62 -4.61 -1.14 -17.62
N ALA A 63 -5.94 -1.30 -17.60
CA ALA A 63 -6.84 -0.22 -17.96
C ALA A 63 -6.76 0.93 -16.95
N THR A 64 -6.87 0.65 -15.65
CA THR A 64 -6.80 1.70 -14.63
C THR A 64 -5.44 2.39 -14.56
N LEU A 65 -4.35 1.67 -14.82
CA LEU A 65 -2.99 2.24 -14.87
C LEU A 65 -2.79 3.24 -16.02
N ARG A 66 -3.48 3.07 -17.15
CA ARG A 66 -3.38 4.03 -18.27
C ARG A 66 -4.00 5.39 -17.94
N ASP A 67 -5.00 5.38 -17.08
CA ASP A 67 -5.76 6.59 -16.70
C ASP A 67 -5.30 7.17 -15.34
N ALA A 68 -4.35 6.52 -14.67
CA ALA A 68 -3.86 6.95 -13.36
C ALA A 68 -2.82 8.07 -13.46
N ASP A 69 -2.86 8.99 -12.50
CA ASP A 69 -1.88 10.06 -12.35
C ASP A 69 -0.66 9.60 -11.52
N PHE A 70 -0.88 8.72 -10.54
CA PHE A 70 0.19 8.05 -9.80
C PHE A 70 -0.30 6.70 -9.25
N VAL A 71 0.64 5.90 -8.75
CA VAL A 71 0.36 4.56 -8.20
C VAL A 71 1.06 4.41 -6.87
N ALA A 72 0.34 3.95 -5.85
CA ALA A 72 0.93 3.49 -4.60
C ALA A 72 1.18 1.98 -4.68
N LEU A 73 2.33 1.57 -4.15
CA LEU A 73 2.75 0.17 -4.06
C LEU A 73 3.08 -0.15 -2.61
N ASP A 74 2.75 -1.37 -2.19
CA ASP A 74 3.13 -1.91 -0.89
C ASP A 74 3.40 -3.40 -1.00
N VAL A 75 4.33 -3.92 -0.20
CA VAL A 75 4.75 -5.33 -0.27
C VAL A 75 4.80 -5.94 1.11
N GLU A 76 4.18 -7.11 1.25
CA GLU A 76 4.36 -7.97 2.42
C GLU A 76 5.37 -9.06 2.10
N MET A 77 6.32 -9.25 3.01
CA MET A 77 7.51 -10.08 2.80
C MET A 77 7.58 -11.15 3.88
N THR A 78 8.23 -12.29 3.57
CA THR A 78 8.43 -13.36 4.57
C THR A 78 9.38 -12.97 5.71
N GLY A 79 10.11 -11.87 5.58
CA GLY A 79 10.98 -11.31 6.60
C GLY A 79 11.45 -9.89 6.26
N VAL A 80 12.10 -9.25 7.22
CA VAL A 80 12.53 -7.83 7.13
C VAL A 80 14.05 -7.69 7.23
N VAL A 81 14.66 -8.31 8.25
CA VAL A 81 16.11 -8.25 8.49
C VAL A 81 16.68 -9.66 8.49
N SER A 82 17.69 -9.90 7.67
CA SER A 82 18.29 -11.24 7.48
C SER A 82 19.11 -11.74 8.67
N ALA A 83 19.68 -10.84 9.48
CA ALA A 83 20.41 -11.14 10.70
C ALA A 83 20.50 -9.89 11.61
N PRO A 84 20.58 -10.04 12.95
CA PRO A 84 20.61 -8.90 13.88
C PRO A 84 21.72 -7.87 13.59
N TRP A 85 22.90 -8.32 13.17
CA TRP A 85 24.03 -7.42 12.84
C TRP A 85 23.88 -6.72 11.46
N ARG A 86 22.84 -7.04 10.70
CA ARG A 86 22.49 -6.40 9.42
C ARG A 86 21.40 -5.35 9.57
N GLU A 87 20.97 -5.03 10.79
CA GLU A 87 20.08 -3.89 11.02
C GLU A 87 20.72 -2.58 10.54
N SER A 88 19.88 -1.70 9.99
CA SER A 88 20.32 -0.38 9.54
C SER A 88 20.41 0.56 10.73
N PHE A 89 21.54 1.25 10.86
CA PHE A 89 21.78 2.27 11.88
C PHE A 89 21.77 3.68 11.27
N GLU A 90 21.49 4.68 12.10
CA GLU A 90 21.42 6.09 11.67
C GLU A 90 22.76 6.56 11.06
N PHE A 91 23.87 6.07 11.61
CA PHE A 91 25.23 6.40 11.19
C PHE A 91 25.77 5.56 10.03
N ASP A 92 24.98 4.63 9.49
CA ASP A 92 25.38 3.88 8.30
C ASP A 92 25.57 4.85 7.13
N ARG A 93 26.68 4.68 6.40
CA ARG A 93 26.86 5.31 5.10
C ARG A 93 25.80 4.75 4.12
N PRO A 94 25.26 5.56 3.18
CA PRO A 94 24.16 5.13 2.32
C PRO A 94 24.41 3.84 1.52
N ASP A 95 25.64 3.61 1.07
CA ASP A 95 26.07 2.38 0.39
C ASP A 95 26.03 1.15 1.32
N VAL A 96 26.46 1.29 2.57
CA VAL A 96 26.39 0.23 3.58
C VAL A 96 24.93 -0.11 3.88
N ARG A 97 24.08 0.92 4.04
CA ARG A 97 22.64 0.73 4.25
C ARG A 97 21.98 0.01 3.07
N TYR A 98 22.34 0.36 1.84
CA TYR A 98 21.89 -0.33 0.64
C TYR A 98 22.29 -1.82 0.66
N LEU A 99 23.56 -2.13 0.95
CA LEU A 99 24.03 -3.52 1.00
C LEU A 99 23.34 -4.35 2.10
N LYS A 100 23.02 -3.74 3.25
CA LYS A 100 22.24 -4.37 4.32
C LYS A 100 20.82 -4.71 3.87
N VAL A 101 20.11 -3.75 3.26
CA VAL A 101 18.74 -3.96 2.77
C VAL A 101 18.70 -4.94 1.60
N LYS A 102 19.66 -4.86 0.68
CA LYS A 102 19.80 -5.78 -0.46
C LYS A 102 19.92 -7.23 0.01
N ASP A 103 20.73 -7.49 1.02
CA ASP A 103 20.90 -8.83 1.58
C ASP A 103 19.60 -9.44 2.13
N SER A 104 18.75 -8.63 2.78
CA SER A 104 17.41 -9.05 3.19
C SER A 104 16.49 -9.28 1.99
N ALA A 105 16.48 -8.35 1.03
CA ALA A 105 15.62 -8.41 -0.15
C ALA A 105 15.92 -9.64 -1.05
N GLU A 106 17.16 -10.13 -1.05
CA GLU A 106 17.56 -11.34 -1.78
C GLU A 106 17.20 -12.64 -1.06
N LYS A 107 16.93 -12.60 0.25
CA LYS A 107 16.64 -13.79 1.08
C LYS A 107 15.16 -13.98 1.36
N PHE A 108 14.37 -12.91 1.37
CA PHE A 108 12.95 -12.97 1.67
C PHE A 108 12.10 -12.86 0.41
N ALA A 109 11.02 -13.62 0.38
CA ALA A 109 10.08 -13.60 -0.74
C ALA A 109 8.98 -12.56 -0.48
N VAL A 110 8.51 -11.91 -1.55
CA VAL A 110 7.27 -11.12 -1.52
C VAL A 110 6.09 -12.09 -1.57
N VAL A 111 5.20 -12.03 -0.58
CA VAL A 111 4.01 -12.89 -0.48
C VAL A 111 2.73 -12.18 -0.91
N GLN A 112 2.69 -10.86 -0.77
CA GLN A 112 1.59 -10.03 -1.23
C GLN A 112 2.16 -8.74 -1.83
N PHE A 113 1.54 -8.31 -2.93
CA PHE A 113 1.91 -7.09 -3.65
C PHE A 113 0.65 -6.23 -3.80
N GLY A 114 0.54 -5.19 -2.99
CA GLY A 114 -0.53 -4.21 -3.02
C GLY A 114 -0.29 -3.15 -4.09
N VAL A 115 -1.31 -2.84 -4.88
CA VAL A 115 -1.26 -1.82 -5.94
C VAL A 115 -2.52 -0.98 -5.85
N CYS A 116 -2.35 0.33 -5.82
CA CYS A 116 -3.47 1.26 -5.85
C CYS A 116 -3.16 2.41 -6.81
N PRO A 117 -3.69 2.38 -8.05
CA PRO A 117 -3.68 3.52 -8.93
C PRO A 117 -4.60 4.63 -8.40
N PHE A 118 -4.18 5.87 -8.56
CA PHE A 118 -4.93 7.06 -8.18
C PHE A 118 -5.13 7.95 -9.39
N ARG A 119 -6.33 8.50 -9.52
CA ARG A 119 -6.70 9.48 -10.55
C ARG A 119 -7.29 10.72 -9.89
N TRP A 120 -6.81 11.88 -10.28
CA TRP A 120 -7.38 13.16 -9.91
C TRP A 120 -8.62 13.44 -10.74
N GLU A 121 -9.72 13.77 -10.07
CA GLU A 121 -10.97 14.15 -10.70
C GLU A 121 -11.16 15.66 -10.55
N ASP A 122 -10.99 16.39 -11.67
CA ASP A 122 -11.06 17.85 -11.67
C ASP A 122 -12.45 18.38 -11.32
N SER A 123 -13.50 17.65 -11.68
CA SER A 123 -14.89 18.06 -11.44
C SER A 123 -15.24 18.11 -9.95
N SER A 124 -14.78 17.12 -9.19
CA SER A 124 -14.99 17.04 -7.74
C SER A 124 -13.82 17.55 -6.92
N GLN A 125 -12.67 17.86 -7.54
CA GLN A 125 -11.42 18.20 -6.88
C GLN A 125 -11.00 17.13 -5.85
N THR A 126 -11.13 15.85 -6.22
CA THR A 126 -10.83 14.71 -5.34
C THR A 126 -9.91 13.69 -6.01
N LEU A 127 -9.20 12.92 -5.18
CA LEU A 127 -8.47 11.73 -5.63
C LEU A 127 -9.39 10.50 -5.57
N ILE A 128 -9.50 9.80 -6.69
CA ILE A 128 -10.18 8.52 -6.81
C ILE A 128 -9.13 7.42 -6.76
N ALA A 129 -9.30 6.48 -5.84
CA ALA A 129 -8.41 5.35 -5.63
C ALA A 129 -9.01 4.07 -6.23
N TYR A 130 -8.16 3.23 -6.81
CA TYR A 130 -8.53 1.95 -7.44
C TYR A 130 -7.75 0.78 -6.79
N PRO A 131 -8.03 0.44 -5.53
CA PRO A 131 -7.31 -0.59 -4.76
C PRO A 131 -7.53 -2.03 -5.24
#